data_AF-A0A8T4CA77-F1
#
_entry.id   AF-A0A8T4CA77-F1
#
_cell.length_a   1.000
_cell.length_b   1.000
_cell.length_c   1.000
_cell.angle_alpha   90.00
_cell.angle_beta   90.00
_cell.angle_gamma   90.00
#
_symmetry.space_group_name_H-M   'P 1'
#
loop_
_entity.id
_entity.type
_entity.pdbx_description
1 polymer ?
#
loop_
_entity_poly.entity_id
_entity_poly.type
_entity_poly.pdbx_seq_one_letter_code
_entity_poly.pdbx_strand_id
1 'polypeptide(L)'
;MHRIMLFRLGTKDVHLPKLFGAFLMLAAAIMMIQSLTGMFDSWENVKAVHACIDAANTGTASIHDCQTMAYYGFNILLRANQYRLTDMQIAAGLLPKVANVFFWVGAFIVGLVLYRSWKILIPIEESITNIKTPKWKKKR
;
A
#
# COMPACT_ATOMS: atom_id res chain seq x y z
N MET A 1 -20.28 20.56 -33.59
CA MET A 1 -19.74 19.26 -34.04
C MET A 1 -18.53 18.93 -33.17
N HIS A 2 -18.72 18.15 -32.10
CA HIS A 2 -17.62 17.69 -31.27
C HIS A 2 -16.87 16.58 -31.99
N ARG A 3 -15.57 16.79 -32.22
CA ARG A 3 -14.67 15.77 -32.75
C ARG A 3 -13.85 15.25 -31.59
N ILE A 4 -14.05 13.97 -31.29
CA ILE A 4 -13.26 13.23 -30.32
C ILE A 4 -11.95 12.87 -31.04
N MET A 5 -10.84 13.53 -30.71
CA MET A 5 -9.52 13.13 -31.22
C MET A 5 -8.79 12.29 -30.17
N LEU A 6 -8.42 11.08 -30.59
CA LEU A 6 -7.61 10.13 -29.82
C LEU A 6 -6.17 10.67 -29.68
N PHE A 7 -5.63 10.59 -28.47
CA PHE A 7 -4.24 10.94 -28.16
C PHE A 7 -3.29 9.96 -28.87
N ARG A 8 -2.81 10.33 -30.06
CA ARG A 8 -1.80 9.59 -30.83
C ARG A 8 -0.41 10.14 -30.52
N LEU A 9 0.26 9.60 -29.51
CA LEU A 9 1.72 9.75 -29.38
C LEU A 9 2.39 8.79 -30.38
N GLY A 10 2.59 9.26 -31.61
CA GLY A 10 3.06 8.42 -32.72
C GLY A 10 1.94 7.58 -33.35
N THR A 11 2.28 6.77 -34.35
CA THR A 11 1.33 5.91 -35.11
C THR A 11 0.73 4.76 -34.29
N LYS A 12 0.98 4.67 -32.98
CA LYS A 12 0.47 3.62 -32.09
C LYS A 12 -0.41 4.21 -31.00
N ASP A 13 -1.59 3.63 -30.83
CA ASP A 13 -2.53 4.01 -29.77
C ASP A 13 -1.95 3.62 -28.39
N VAL A 14 -1.61 4.63 -27.58
CA VAL A 14 -1.00 4.42 -26.27
C VAL A 14 -2.09 4.10 -25.25
N HIS A 15 -2.11 2.85 -24.76
CA HIS A 15 -3.06 2.40 -23.75
C HIS A 15 -2.57 2.79 -22.34
N LEU A 16 -2.61 4.09 -22.03
CA LEU A 16 -2.22 4.67 -20.73
C LEU A 16 -2.86 3.95 -19.51
N PRO A 17 -4.15 3.57 -19.51
CA PRO A 17 -4.76 2.87 -18.38
C PRO A 17 -4.14 1.50 -18.10
N LYS A 18 -3.71 0.79 -19.14
CA LYS A 18 -3.10 -0.53 -19.02
C LYS A 18 -1.69 -0.45 -18.42
N LEU A 19 -0.92 0.58 -18.80
CA LEU A 19 0.39 0.85 -18.21
C LEU A 19 0.26 1.21 -16.73
N PHE A 20 -0.69 2.08 -16.40
CA PHE A 20 -0.96 2.47 -15.01
C PHE A 20 -1.42 1.27 -14.16
N GLY A 21 -2.33 0.45 -14.68
CA GLY A 21 -2.77 -0.78 -14.01
C GLY A 21 -1.61 -1.77 -13.76
N ALA A 22 -0.72 -1.96 -14.75
CA ALA A 22 0.46 -2.82 -14.59
C ALA A 22 1.43 -2.29 -13.51
N PHE A 23 1.68 -0.98 -13.50
CA PHE A 23 2.51 -0.34 -12.49
C PHE A 23 1.89 -0.48 -11.08
N LEU A 24 0.59 -0.24 -10.95
CA LEU A 24 -0.13 -0.37 -9.69
C LEU A 24 -0.10 -1.81 -9.16
N MET A 25 -0.29 -2.81 -10.03
CA MET A 25 -0.19 -4.22 -9.64
C MET A 25 1.22 -4.59 -9.15
N LEU A 26 2.27 -4.13 -9.84
CA LEU A 26 3.65 -4.37 -9.43
C LEU A 26 3.94 -3.73 -8.06
N ALA A 27 3.57 -2.46 -7.89
CA ALA A 27 3.75 -1.74 -6.63
C ALA A 27 2.99 -2.41 -5.49
N ALA A 28 1.73 -2.80 -5.72
CA ALA A 28 0.92 -3.50 -4.73
C ALA A 28 1.51 -4.87 -4.37
N ALA A 29 2.07 -5.62 -5.33
CA ALA A 29 2.72 -6.90 -5.05
C ALA A 29 3.96 -6.75 -4.15
N ILE A 30 4.80 -5.74 -4.43
CA ILE A 30 5.98 -5.44 -3.60
C ILE A 30 5.55 -5.06 -2.17
N MET A 31 4.58 -4.15 -2.07
CA MET A 31 4.08 -3.69 -0.77
C MET A 31 3.35 -4.80 0.00
N MET A 32 2.69 -5.73 -0.70
CA MET A 32 2.08 -6.90 -0.09
C MET A 32 3.12 -7.78 0.59
N ILE A 33 4.24 -8.07 -0.08
CA ILE A 33 5.35 -8.83 0.51
C ILE A 33 5.87 -8.13 1.78
N GLN A 34 6.12 -6.82 1.71
CA GLN A 34 6.58 -6.04 2.87
C GLN A 34 5.56 -6.04 4.02
N SER A 35 4.26 -6.00 3.71
CA SER A 35 3.23 -6.05 4.74
C SER A 35 3.11 -7.43 5.40
N LEU A 36 3.35 -8.51 4.63
CA LEU A 36 3.38 -9.88 5.14
C LEU A 36 4.54 -10.08 6.12
N THR A 37 5.74 -9.59 5.79
CA THR A 37 6.88 -9.68 6.73
C THR A 37 6.57 -8.95 8.03
N GLY A 38 6.02 -7.73 7.95
CA GLY A 38 5.61 -6.98 9.14
C GLY A 38 4.51 -7.66 9.97
N MET A 39 3.64 -8.46 9.34
CA MET A 39 2.63 -9.27 10.03
C MET A 39 3.26 -10.47 10.74
N PHE A 40 4.17 -11.19 10.07
CA PHE A 40 4.88 -12.33 10.67
C PHE A 40 5.77 -11.90 11.83
N ASP A 41 6.54 -10.82 11.69
CA ASP A 41 7.35 -10.25 12.77
C ASP A 41 6.48 -9.89 13.99
N SER A 42 5.30 -9.32 13.73
CA SER A 42 4.35 -8.99 14.79
C SER A 42 3.81 -10.26 15.48
N TRP A 43 3.58 -11.35 14.75
CA TRP A 43 3.16 -12.61 15.36
C TRP A 43 4.25 -13.23 16.23
N GLU A 44 5.50 -13.19 15.77
CA GLU A 44 6.66 -13.68 16.53
C GLU A 44 6.89 -12.85 17.80
N ASN A 45 6.76 -11.53 17.69
CA ASN A 45 6.85 -10.63 18.85
C ASN A 45 5.77 -10.94 19.91
N VAL A 46 4.55 -11.35 19.53
CA VAL A 46 3.50 -11.70 20.52
C VAL A 46 3.94 -12.93 21.31
N LYS A 47 4.49 -13.93 20.61
CA LYS A 47 5.01 -15.15 21.24
C LYS A 47 6.19 -14.84 22.15
N ALA A 48 7.10 -13.98 21.72
CA ALA A 48 8.24 -13.55 22.52
C ALA A 48 7.79 -12.84 23.82
N VAL A 49 6.81 -11.94 23.72
CA VAL A 49 6.24 -11.26 24.89
C VAL A 49 5.54 -12.24 25.83
N HIS A 50 4.79 -13.23 25.30
CA HIS A 50 4.17 -14.28 26.14
C HIS A 50 5.23 -15.09 26.89
N ALA A 51 6.27 -15.55 26.17
CA ALA A 51 7.38 -16.28 26.78
C ALA A 51 8.11 -15.46 27.85
N CYS A 52 8.27 -14.14 27.64
CA CYS A 52 8.86 -13.23 28.62
C CYS A 52 8.01 -13.12 29.89
N ILE A 53 6.68 -13.00 29.75
CA ILE A 53 5.76 -12.93 30.89
C ILE A 53 5.76 -14.24 31.67
N ASP A 54 5.77 -15.38 30.99
CA ASP A 54 5.88 -16.70 31.63
C ASP A 54 7.22 -16.84 32.38
N ALA A 55 8.32 -16.36 31.79
CA ALA A 55 9.62 -16.32 32.46
C ALA A 55 9.62 -15.39 33.70
N ALA A 56 8.98 -14.23 33.61
CA ALA A 56 8.82 -13.31 34.74
C ALA A 56 7.99 -13.94 35.87
N ASN A 57 6.97 -14.73 35.55
CA ASN A 57 6.16 -15.48 36.53
C ASN A 57 7.00 -16.53 37.28
N THR A 58 7.99 -17.13 36.63
CA THR A 58 8.92 -18.09 37.25
C THR A 58 10.09 -17.42 38.00
N GLY A 59 10.17 -16.09 38.00
CA GLY A 59 11.22 -15.33 38.67
C GLY A 59 12.56 -15.26 37.93
N THR A 60 12.59 -15.67 36.65
CA THR A 60 13.82 -15.72 35.84
C THR A 60 14.05 -14.47 34.99
N ALA A 61 13.03 -13.61 34.84
CA ALA A 61 13.09 -12.38 34.06
C ALA A 61 12.44 -11.19 34.79
N SER A 62 12.84 -9.96 34.46
CA SER A 62 12.23 -8.75 35.01
C SER A 62 10.97 -8.37 34.22
N ILE A 63 9.90 -8.03 34.94
CA ILE A 63 8.64 -7.54 34.33
C ILE A 63 8.88 -6.27 33.51
N HIS A 64 9.85 -5.44 33.90
CA HIS A 64 10.20 -4.20 33.21
C HIS A 64 10.72 -4.44 31.78
N ASP A 65 11.49 -5.51 31.57
CA ASP A 65 12.02 -5.84 30.25
C ASP A 65 10.93 -6.37 29.32
N CYS A 66 9.96 -7.11 29.86
CA CYS A 66 8.79 -7.53 29.09
C CYS A 66 7.90 -6.33 28.70
N GLN A 67 7.79 -5.32 29.57
CA GLN A 67 7.04 -4.09 29.28
C GLN A 67 7.67 -3.29 28.15
N THR A 68 9.00 -3.11 28.15
CA THR A 68 9.69 -2.40 27.08
C THR A 68 9.57 -3.14 25.75
N MET A 69 9.73 -4.47 25.74
CA MET A 69 9.53 -5.27 24.52
C MET A 69 8.11 -5.12 23.94
N ALA A 70 7.09 -5.20 24.79
CA ALA A 70 5.71 -5.05 24.35
C ALA A 70 5.38 -3.63 23.87
N TYR A 71 5.95 -2.61 24.49
CA TYR A 71 5.79 -1.22 24.08
C TYR A 71 6.45 -0.96 22.71
N TYR A 72 7.68 -1.40 22.50
CA TYR A 72 8.37 -1.21 21.21
C TYR A 72 7.80 -2.08 20.09
N GLY A 73 7.32 -3.28 20.40
CA GLY A 73 6.75 -4.19 19.40
C GLY A 73 5.34 -3.79 18.96
N PHE A 74 4.47 -3.46 19.91
CA PHE A 74 3.03 -3.29 19.65
C PHE A 74 2.46 -1.93 20.02
N ASN A 75 3.26 -1.06 20.62
CA ASN A 75 2.78 0.19 21.21
C ASN A 75 1.69 -0.05 22.28
N ILE A 76 1.81 -1.15 23.02
CA ILE A 76 0.88 -1.53 24.09
C ILE A 76 1.55 -1.26 25.43
N LEU A 77 0.85 -0.54 26.30
CA LEU A 77 1.26 -0.35 27.68
C LEU A 77 0.74 -1.52 28.52
N LEU A 78 1.67 -2.36 29.01
CA LEU A 78 1.35 -3.38 30.01
C LEU A 78 1.35 -2.75 31.40
N ARG A 79 0.32 -3.07 32.19
CA ARG A 79 0.29 -2.68 33.61
C ARG A 79 1.22 -3.61 34.40
N ALA A 80 1.92 -3.08 35.40
CA ALA A 80 2.93 -3.81 36.20
C ALA A 80 2.43 -5.07 36.95
N ASN A 81 1.12 -5.27 37.02
CA ASN A 81 0.51 -6.41 37.71
C ASN A 81 -0.34 -7.29 36.77
N GLN A 82 -0.11 -7.22 35.45
CA GLN A 82 -0.79 -8.07 34.48
C GLN A 82 0.10 -9.27 34.12
N TYR A 83 -0.33 -10.45 34.53
CA TYR A 83 0.35 -11.72 34.25
C TYR A 83 -0.04 -12.35 32.91
N ARG A 84 -0.88 -11.65 32.13
CA ARG A 84 -1.33 -12.09 30.81
C ARG A 84 -1.76 -10.88 29.98
N LEU A 85 -1.44 -10.89 28.67
CA LEU A 85 -2.01 -9.92 27.74
C LEU A 85 -3.50 -10.18 27.57
N THR A 86 -4.29 -9.11 27.54
CA THR A 86 -5.69 -9.23 27.14
C THR A 86 -5.78 -9.51 25.65
N ASP A 87 -6.74 -10.33 25.23
CA ASP A 87 -6.95 -10.65 23.82
C ASP A 87 -7.22 -9.38 22.99
N MET A 88 -7.85 -8.35 23.60
CA MET A 88 -8.03 -7.04 23.00
C MET A 88 -6.72 -6.29 22.74
N GLN A 89 -5.74 -6.37 23.64
CA GLN A 89 -4.42 -5.77 23.44
C GLN A 89 -3.70 -6.45 22.27
N ILE A 90 -3.73 -7.78 22.21
CA ILE A 90 -3.14 -8.56 21.11
C ILE A 90 -3.80 -8.16 19.78
N ALA A 91 -5.14 -8.15 19.76
CA ALA A 91 -5.89 -7.76 18.57
C ALA A 91 -5.55 -6.32 18.14
N ALA A 92 -5.47 -5.38 19.08
CA ALA A 92 -5.13 -3.98 18.78
C ALA A 92 -3.72 -3.82 18.18
N GLY A 93 -2.75 -4.63 18.61
CA GLY A 93 -1.39 -4.64 18.05
C GLY A 93 -1.32 -5.25 16.64
N LEU A 94 -2.10 -6.31 16.38
CA LEU A 94 -2.08 -7.03 15.10
C LEU A 94 -2.97 -6.38 14.03
N LEU A 95 -4.09 -5.76 14.42
CA LEU A 95 -5.09 -5.23 13.51
C LEU A 95 -4.51 -4.26 12.46
N PRO A 96 -3.61 -3.31 12.80
CA PRO A 96 -3.02 -2.41 11.81
C PRO A 96 -2.19 -3.13 10.75
N LYS A 97 -1.45 -4.18 11.15
CA LYS A 97 -0.60 -4.96 10.26
C LYS A 97 -1.44 -5.79 9.30
N VAL A 98 -2.47 -6.44 9.83
CA VAL A 98 -3.44 -7.23 9.04
C VAL A 98 -4.22 -6.32 8.08
N ALA A 99 -4.71 -5.16 8.55
CA ALA A 99 -5.40 -4.19 7.72
C ALA A 99 -4.52 -3.68 6.57
N ASN A 100 -3.23 -3.45 6.81
CA ASN A 100 -2.28 -3.06 5.77
C ASN A 100 -2.13 -4.14 4.68
N VAL A 101 -2.06 -5.42 5.05
CA VAL A 101 -2.06 -6.52 4.07
C VAL A 101 -3.32 -6.49 3.20
N PHE A 102 -4.51 -6.38 3.82
CA PHE A 102 -5.77 -6.32 3.10
C PHE A 102 -5.88 -5.08 2.19
N PHE A 103 -5.35 -3.95 2.64
CA PHE A 103 -5.29 -2.74 1.82
C PHE A 103 -4.51 -2.98 0.52
N TRP A 104 -3.32 -3.61 0.60
CA TRP A 104 -2.51 -3.91 -0.59
C TRP A 104 -3.12 -4.99 -1.47
N VAL A 105 -3.80 -5.99 -0.90
CA VAL A 105 -4.61 -6.94 -1.67
C VAL A 105 -5.71 -6.21 -2.44
N GLY A 106 -6.41 -5.26 -1.80
CA GLY A 106 -7.40 -4.42 -2.46
C GLY A 106 -6.81 -3.57 -3.58
N ALA A 107 -5.67 -2.91 -3.34
CA ALA A 107 -4.96 -2.13 -4.34
C ALA A 107 -4.51 -3.00 -5.54
N PHE A 108 -4.08 -4.24 -5.29
CA PHE A 108 -3.73 -5.20 -6.33
C PHE A 108 -4.95 -5.56 -7.20
N ILE A 109 -6.10 -5.83 -6.57
CA ILE A 109 -7.36 -6.10 -7.28
C ILE A 109 -7.77 -4.90 -8.14
N VAL A 110 -7.69 -3.68 -7.60
CA VAL A 110 -7.97 -2.44 -8.37
C VAL A 110 -7.02 -2.33 -9.56
N GLY A 111 -5.72 -2.59 -9.37
CA GLY A 111 -4.74 -2.63 -10.46
C GLY A 111 -5.09 -3.65 -11.54
N LEU A 112 -5.57 -4.83 -11.14
CA LEU A 112 -5.99 -5.88 -12.05
C LEU A 112 -7.24 -5.50 -12.84
N VAL A 113 -8.22 -4.84 -12.21
CA VAL A 113 -9.41 -4.29 -12.88
C VAL A 113 -9.00 -3.23 -13.90
N LEU A 114 -8.13 -2.28 -13.53
CA LEU A 114 -7.63 -1.25 -14.44
C LEU A 114 -6.85 -1.86 -15.61
N TYR A 115 -6.01 -2.85 -15.35
CA TYR A 115 -5.25 -3.56 -16.38
C TYR A 115 -6.15 -4.32 -17.36
N ARG A 116 -7.26 -4.90 -16.88
CA ARG A 116 -8.27 -5.58 -17.71
C ARG A 116 -9.31 -4.66 -18.33
N SER A 117 -9.33 -3.38 -17.99
CA SER A 117 -10.27 -2.42 -18.58
C SER A 117 -9.81 -1.98 -19.97
N TRP A 118 -10.04 -2.82 -20.98
CA TRP A 118 -9.62 -2.59 -22.37
C TRP A 118 -10.41 -1.48 -23.10
N LYS A 119 -11.47 -0.95 -22.51
CA LYS A 119 -12.44 -0.07 -23.21
C LYS A 119 -12.52 1.36 -22.70
N ILE A 120 -11.69 1.77 -21.74
CA ILE A 120 -11.70 3.15 -21.22
C ILE A 120 -10.84 4.02 -22.15
N LEU A 121 -11.44 4.43 -23.27
CA LEU A 121 -10.91 5.49 -24.13
C LEU A 121 -11.30 6.81 -23.47
N ILE A 122 -10.36 7.48 -22.80
CA ILE A 122 -10.60 8.82 -22.26
C ILE A 122 -10.54 9.79 -23.45
N PRO A 123 -11.65 10.46 -23.82
CA PRO A 123 -11.62 11.49 -24.84
C PRO A 123 -10.92 12.73 -24.26
N ILE A 124 -9.63 12.89 -24.55
CA ILE A 124 -8.90 14.09 -24.16
C ILE A 124 -9.17 15.15 -25.24
N GLU A 125 -9.98 16.15 -24.89
CA GLU A 125 -10.19 17.32 -25.76
C GLU A 125 -8.95 18.20 -25.74
N GLU A 126 -8.05 18.02 -26.69
CA GLU A 126 -7.00 19.02 -26.93
C GLU A 126 -7.63 20.24 -27.64
N SER A 127 -7.63 21.39 -26.96
CA SER A 127 -7.94 22.66 -27.61
C SER A 127 -6.83 22.95 -28.63
N ILE A 128 -7.07 22.69 -29.91
CA ILE A 128 -6.17 23.09 -30.99
C ILE A 128 -6.14 24.63 -31.01
N THR A 129 -5.20 25.25 -30.30
CA THR A 129 -4.86 26.65 -30.51
C THR A 129 -4.19 26.73 -31.87
N ASN A 130 -4.95 27.16 -32.88
CA ASN A 130 -4.45 27.45 -34.21
C ASN A 130 -3.40 28.58 -34.10
N ILE A 131 -2.13 28.23 -33.91
CA ILE A 131 -1.03 29.17 -34.03
C ILE A 131 -0.94 29.51 -35.52
N LYS A 132 -1.52 30.64 -35.92
CA LYS A 132 -1.36 31.18 -37.27
C LYS A 132 0.13 31.42 -37.50
N THR A 133 0.76 30.57 -38.31
CA THR A 133 2.13 30.81 -38.75
C THR A 133 2.15 32.06 -39.63
N PRO A 134 3.04 33.04 -39.35
CA PRO A 134 3.12 34.26 -40.14
C PRO A 134 3.62 33.92 -41.56
N LYS A 135 2.85 34.28 -42.58
CA LYS A 135 3.25 34.16 -43.99
C LYS A 135 4.44 35.08 -44.26
N TRP A 136 5.64 34.51 -44.33
CA TRP A 136 6.81 35.20 -44.84
C TRP A 136 6.63 35.46 -46.35
N LYS A 137 6.43 36.73 -46.72
CA LYS A 137 6.43 37.16 -48.13
C LYS A 137 7.88 37.10 -48.65
N LYS A 138 8.14 36.21 -49.61
CA LYS A 138 9.36 36.29 -50.44
C LYS A 138 9.31 37.60 -51.24
N LYS A 139 10.23 38.54 -50.96
CA LYS A 139 10.53 39.66 -51.85
C LYS A 139 11.23 39.09 -53.09
N ARG A 140 10.69 39.43 -54.27
CA ARG A 140 11.40 39.35 -55.55
C ARG A 140 12.44 40.46 -55.61
#